data_AF-A0A2V9MWD3-F1
#
_entry.id   AF-A0A2V9MWD3-F1
#
_cell.length_a   1.000
_cell.length_b   1.000
_cell.length_c   1.000
_cell.angle_alpha   90.00
_cell.angle_beta   90.00
_cell.angle_gamma   90.00
#
_symmetry.space_group_name_H-M   'P 1'
#
loop_
_entity.id
_entity.type
_entity.pdbx_description
1 polymer ?
#
loop_
_entity_poly.entity_id
_entity_poly.type
_entity_poly.pdbx_seq_one_letter_code
_entity_poly.pdbx_strand_id
1 'polypeptide(L)' 'MRKIFEADPLLCSCGATMKIVSLITEPKVVDRILRHLESDACKARNPFEPRGPPAAASASPT' A
#
# COMPACT_ATOMS: atom_id res chain seq x y z
N MET A 1 7.21 -7.00 -22.10
CA MET A 1 5.83 -6.51 -21.88
C MET A 1 5.90 -5.06 -21.39
N ARG A 2 5.61 -4.05 -22.23
CA ARG A 2 5.47 -2.65 -21.78
C ARG A 2 4.02 -2.46 -21.33
N LYS A 3 3.78 -2.22 -20.05
CA LYS A 3 2.48 -1.72 -19.57
C LYS A 3 2.44 -0.23 -19.88
N ILE A 4 1.62 0.17 -20.85
CA ILE A 4 1.34 1.57 -21.13
C ILE A 4 0.24 1.97 -20.15
N PHE A 5 0.53 2.93 -19.28
CA PHE A 5 -0.49 3.56 -18.47
C PHE A 5 -1.12 4.66 -19.33
N GLU A 6 -2.44 4.62 -19.52
CA GLU A 6 -3.19 5.64 -20.28
C GLU A 6 -3.15 7.03 -19.59
N ALA A 7 -2.76 7.08 -18.32
CA ALA A 7 -2.59 8.28 -17.51
C ALA A 7 -1.18 8.34 -16.89
N ASP A 8 -0.69 9.56 -16.61
CA ASP A 8 0.58 9.77 -15.91
C ASP A 8 0.50 9.19 -14.47
N PRO A 9 1.28 8.14 -14.14
CA PRO A 9 1.23 7.52 -12.82
C PRO A 9 1.78 8.42 -11.71
N LEU A 10 2.45 9.53 -12.04
CA LEU A 10 2.95 10.50 -11.08
C LEU A 10 2.00 11.68 -10.87
N LEU A 11 0.82 11.68 -11.48
CA LEU A 11 -0.20 12.69 -11.26
C LEU A 11 -1.36 12.10 -10.45
N CYS A 12 -1.59 12.63 -9.25
CA CYS A 12 -2.73 12.25 -8.44
C CYS A 12 -4.03 12.81 -9.05
N SER A 13 -5.17 12.19 -8.77
CA SER A 13 -6.50 12.68 -9.18
C SER A 13 -6.81 14.09 -8.67
N CYS A 14 -6.17 14.55 -7.60
CA CYS A 14 -6.29 15.93 -7.10
C CYS A 14 -5.36 16.94 -7.79
N GLY A 15 -4.52 16.51 -8.76
CA GLY A 15 -3.55 17.35 -9.47
C GLY A 15 -2.18 17.48 -8.81
N ALA A 16 -1.98 16.87 -7.63
CA ALA A 16 -0.68 16.87 -6.97
C ALA A 16 0.31 15.90 -7.65
N THR A 17 1.59 16.30 -7.73
CA THR A 17 2.68 15.44 -8.23
C THR A 17 3.12 14.45 -7.16
N MET A 18 3.10 13.17 -7.49
CA MET A 18 3.56 12.07 -6.64
C MET A 18 5.05 11.80 -6.84
N LYS A 19 5.67 11.11 -5.86
CA LYS A 19 7.07 10.69 -5.90
C LYS A 19 7.17 9.18 -5.76
N ILE A 20 8.09 8.56 -6.49
CA ILE A 20 8.42 7.14 -6.34
C ILE A 20 9.23 6.99 -5.05
N VAL A 21 8.72 6.20 -4.11
CA VAL A 21 9.41 5.90 -2.84
C VAL A 21 10.14 4.56 -2.85
N SER A 22 9.70 3.62 -3.68
CA SER A 22 10.28 2.28 -3.80
C SER A 22 9.84 1.59 -5.08
N LEU A 23 10.68 0.71 -5.63
CA LEU A 23 10.33 -0.21 -6.73
C LEU A 23 10.20 -1.64 -6.18
N ILE A 24 9.05 -2.27 -6.39
CA ILE A 24 8.78 -3.64 -5.96
C ILE A 24 8.76 -4.53 -7.21
N THR A 25 9.78 -5.37 -7.37
CA THR A 25 9.96 -6.21 -8.56
C THR A 25 9.84 -7.70 -8.29
N GLU A 26 9.93 -8.13 -7.02
CA GLU A 26 9.83 -9.54 -6.62
C GLU A 26 8.38 -10.05 -6.81
N PRO A 27 8.14 -11.03 -7.71
CA PRO A 27 6.78 -11.48 -8.03
C PRO A 27 5.99 -11.95 -6.81
N LYS A 28 6.63 -12.70 -5.91
CA LYS A 28 5.98 -13.20 -4.68
C LYS A 28 5.49 -12.07 -3.76
N VAL A 29 6.17 -10.93 -3.78
CA VAL A 29 5.78 -9.76 -3.00
C VAL A 29 4.60 -9.07 -3.67
N VAL A 30 4.63 -8.91 -4.99
CA VAL A 30 3.50 -8.36 -5.78
C VAL A 30 2.24 -9.19 -5.54
N ASP A 31 2.32 -10.52 -5.64
CA ASP A 31 1.17 -11.41 -5.43
C ASP A 31 0.60 -11.28 -4.02
N ARG A 32 1.47 -11.15 -3.01
CA ARG A 32 1.06 -10.96 -1.62
C ARG A 32 0.33 -9.63 -1.43
N ILE A 33 0.79 -8.57 -2.07
CA ILE A 33 0.15 -7.24 -2.02
C ILE A 33 -1.23 -7.31 -2.66
N LEU A 34 -1.33 -7.87 -3.87
CA LEU A 34 -2.61 -8.00 -4.58
C LEU A 34 -3.63 -8.80 -3.76
N ARG A 35 -3.22 -9.96 -3.24
CA ARG A 35 -4.07 -10.78 -2.36
C ARG A 35 -4.50 -10.04 -1.10
N HIS A 36 -3.65 -9.21 -0.51
CA HIS A 36 -4.01 -8.41 0.65
C HIS A 36 -5.07 -7.35 0.30
N LEU A 37 -4.90 -6.64 -0.81
CA LEU A 37 -5.85 -5.63 -1.28
C LEU A 37 -7.24 -6.21 -1.57
N GLU A 38 -7.30 -7.46 -2.01
CA GLU A 38 -8.57 -8.16 -2.27
C GLU A 38 -9.29 -8.61 -0.99
N SER A 39 -8.61 -8.66 0.16
CA SER A 39 -9.20 -9.12 1.42
C SER A 39 -10.23 -8.13 1.98
N ASP A 40 -11.30 -8.66 2.59
CA ASP A 40 -12.37 -7.84 3.19
C ASP A 40 -11.84 -6.91 4.29
N ALA A 41 -10.88 -7.38 5.08
CA ALA A 41 -10.22 -6.59 6.11
C ALA A 41 -9.48 -5.36 5.53
N CYS A 42 -8.91 -5.47 4.33
CA CYS A 42 -8.27 -4.34 3.67
C CYS A 42 -9.30 -3.38 3.07
N LYS A 43 -10.34 -3.91 2.42
CA LYS A 43 -11.40 -3.11 1.77
C LYS A 43 -12.24 -2.31 2.77
N ALA A 44 -12.50 -2.87 3.94
CA ALA A 44 -13.30 -2.23 4.98
C ALA A 44 -12.58 -1.06 5.67
N ARG A 45 -11.25 -0.94 5.52
CA ARG A 45 -10.44 0.03 6.25
C ARG A 45 -10.22 1.30 5.43
N ASN A 46 -10.55 2.47 5.98
CA ASN A 46 -10.18 3.74 5.34
C ASN A 46 -8.66 3.97 5.50
N PRO A 47 -7.89 4.14 4.41
CA PRO A 47 -6.44 4.35 4.48
C PRO A 47 -6.04 5.65 5.20
N PHE A 48 -6.94 6.64 5.19
CA PHE A 48 -6.73 7.97 5.77
C PHE A 48 -7.24 8.10 7.20
N GLU A 49 -7.89 7.06 7.73
CA GLU A 49 -8.26 7.06 9.14
C GLU A 49 -6.98 7.01 10.01
N PRO A 50 -6.91 7.84 11.06
CA PRO A 50 -5.82 7.80 12.02
C PRO A 50 -5.66 6.39 12.57
N ARG A 51 -4.47 5.81 12.43
CA ARG A 51 -4.17 4.55 13.10
C ARG A 51 -4.03 4.84 14.59
N GLY A 52 -4.73 4.05 15.42
CA GLY A 52 -4.48 4.04 16.85
C GLY A 52 -2.99 3.76 17.14
N PRO A 53 -2.49 4.19 18.31
CA PRO A 53 -1.12 3.88 18.71
C PRO A 53 -0.89 2.37 18.59
N PRO A 54 0.32 1.94 18.16
CA PRO A 54 0.64 0.52 18.17
C PRO A 54 0.34 0.00 19.58
N ALA A 55 -0.44 -1.08 19.68
CA ALA A 55 -0.66 -1.74 20.96
C ALA A 55 0.71 -1.94 21.57
N ALA A 56 0.93 -1.41 22.79
CA ALA A 56 2.20 -1.50 23.48
C ALA A 56 2.67 -2.94 23.31
N ALA A 57 3.76 -3.11 22.57
CA ALA A 57 4.30 -4.42 22.26
C ALA A 57 4.28 -5.18 23.57
N SER A 58 3.60 -6.32 23.61
CA SER A 58 3.68 -7.25 24.73
C SER A 58 5.16 -7.47 24.96
N ALA A 59 5.71 -6.75 25.93
CA ALA A 59 7.05 -6.93 26.42
C ALA A 59 7.04 -8.35 26.95
N SER A 60 7.61 -9.30 26.20
CA SER A 60 8.12 -10.51 26.82
C SER A 60 9.32 -10.07 27.64
N PRO A 61 9.25 -10.08 28.99
CA PRO A 61 10.47 -10.04 29.77
C PRO A 61 11.13 -11.42 29.61
N THR A 62 12.45 -11.40 29.46
CA THR A 62 13.30 -12.60 29.45
C THR A 62 13.40 -13.17 30.86
#